data_AF-A0A944UKF1-F1
#
_entry.id   AF-A0A944UKF1-F1
#
_cell.length_a   1.000
_cell.length_b   1.000
_cell.length_c   1.000
_cell.angle_alpha   90.00
_cell.angle_beta   90.00
_cell.angle_gamma   90.00
#
_symmetry.space_group_name_H-M   'P 1'
#
loop_
_entity.id
_entity.type
_entity.pdbx_description
1 polymer ?
#
loop_
_entity_poly.entity_id
_entity_poly.type
_entity_poly.pdbx_seq_one_letter_code
_entity_poly.pdbx_strand_id
1 'polypeptide(L)'
;MTLPNYQTALLTLIIPLLISCGGGGGGSSIEIPAVTPSFNVSASAGANGSISSATVTVPQGQTTKFTVTPDAGYVVSSITGCNGTFSESTYTTGAISSDCSVTASFATFISTVFNTTAYELPYPNDLLSSLCEESVPIFTSILS
;
A
#
# COMPACT_ATOMS: atom_id res chain seq x y z
N MET A 1 16.13 61.44 -5.98
CA MET A 1 15.86 62.40 -4.89
C MET A 1 14.37 62.36 -4.62
N THR A 2 13.93 61.44 -3.77
CA THR A 2 12.53 61.26 -3.36
C THR A 2 12.40 61.70 -1.89
N LEU A 3 11.32 62.43 -1.61
CA LEU A 3 11.05 63.16 -0.36
C LEU A 3 11.04 62.26 0.90
N PRO A 4 11.35 62.83 2.09
CA PRO A 4 11.42 62.09 3.35
C PRO A 4 10.01 61.76 3.88
N ASN A 5 9.68 60.47 3.88
CA ASN A 5 8.37 59.95 4.30
C ASN A 5 8.32 59.78 5.83
N TYR A 6 8.04 60.89 6.54
CA TYR A 6 8.00 60.94 8.01
C TYR A 6 6.90 60.06 8.62
N GLN A 7 5.83 59.73 7.86
CA GLN A 7 4.78 58.82 8.33
C GLN A 7 5.24 57.35 8.45
N THR A 8 6.22 56.90 7.66
CA THR A 8 6.82 55.56 7.82
C THR A 8 7.83 55.47 8.97
N ALA A 9 8.36 56.61 9.45
CA ALA A 9 9.30 56.65 10.57
C ALA A 9 8.60 56.52 11.94
N LEU A 10 7.33 56.90 12.04
CA LEU A 10 6.57 56.83 13.30
C LEU A 10 6.08 55.41 13.62
N LEU A 11 5.89 54.55 12.60
CA LEU A 11 5.36 53.19 12.78
C LEU A 11 6.44 52.14 13.11
N THR A 12 7.72 52.40 12.85
CA THR A 12 8.81 51.43 13.08
C THR A 12 9.44 51.52 14.47
N LEU A 13 9.13 52.55 15.26
CA LEU A 13 9.73 52.74 16.59
C LEU A 13 9.06 51.90 17.71
N ILE A 14 7.91 51.28 17.45
CA ILE A 14 7.14 50.52 18.47
C ILE A 14 7.41 49.00 18.41
N ILE A 15 8.23 48.51 17.47
CA ILE A 15 8.50 47.07 17.30
C ILE A 15 9.94 46.67 17.73
N PRO A 16 10.38 46.94 18.97
CA PRO A 16 11.43 46.09 19.54
C PRO A 16 11.13 45.69 21.00
N LEU A 17 10.02 44.98 21.27
CA LEU A 17 9.75 44.47 22.63
C LEU A 17 9.10 43.08 22.72
N LEU A 18 9.08 42.29 21.65
CA LEU A 18 8.62 40.90 21.71
C LEU A 18 9.59 39.94 20.97
N ILE A 19 10.87 39.93 21.37
CA ILE A 19 11.67 38.70 21.26
C ILE A 19 11.76 38.16 22.68
N SER A 20 10.67 37.50 23.05
CA SER A 20 10.48 36.81 24.31
C SER A 20 11.49 35.69 24.45
N CYS A 21 12.04 35.59 25.66
CA CYS A 21 12.94 34.56 26.16
C CYS A 21 12.30 33.18 26.01
N GLY A 22 12.71 32.43 24.99
CA GLY A 22 12.36 31.01 24.82
C GLY A 22 13.40 30.14 25.54
N GLY A 23 13.09 29.77 26.79
CA GLY A 23 13.97 28.96 27.65
C GLY A 23 14.25 27.57 27.10
N GLY A 24 15.53 27.20 27.09
CA GLY A 24 16.00 25.85 26.84
C GLY A 24 15.73 24.95 28.04
N GLY A 25 14.69 24.12 27.96
CA GLY A 25 14.46 23.01 28.86
C GLY A 25 15.38 21.85 28.50
N GLY A 26 16.65 21.91 28.92
CA GLY A 26 17.57 20.78 28.89
C GLY A 26 17.18 19.74 29.94
N GLY A 27 16.04 19.08 29.75
CA GLY A 27 15.72 17.85 30.45
C GLY A 27 16.65 16.76 29.92
N SER A 28 17.87 16.66 30.45
CA SER A 28 18.58 15.39 30.44
C SER A 28 17.87 14.48 31.43
N SER A 29 16.65 14.05 31.09
CA SER A 29 16.21 12.75 31.54
C SER A 29 17.31 11.81 31.09
N ILE A 30 17.98 11.18 32.06
CA ILE A 30 18.67 9.93 31.78
C ILE A 30 17.55 9.04 31.25
N GLU A 31 17.38 9.03 29.93
CA GLU A 31 16.51 8.11 29.23
C GLU A 31 17.21 6.78 29.44
N ILE A 32 16.84 6.11 30.53
CA ILE A 32 17.24 4.74 30.78
C ILE A 32 16.79 4.02 29.52
N PRO A 33 17.71 3.52 28.68
CA PRO A 33 17.31 2.89 27.44
C PRO A 33 16.43 1.71 27.84
N ALA A 34 15.14 1.79 27.51
CA ALA A 34 14.25 0.67 27.69
C ALA A 34 14.85 -0.47 26.86
N VAL A 35 15.36 -1.49 27.53
CA VAL A 35 15.90 -2.68 26.87
C VAL A 35 14.71 -3.39 26.24
N THR A 36 14.45 -3.09 24.97
CA THR A 36 13.42 -3.77 24.19
C THR A 36 14.00 -5.08 23.69
N PRO A 37 13.35 -6.23 23.97
CA PRO A 37 13.78 -7.49 23.39
C PRO A 37 13.62 -7.41 21.87
N SER A 38 14.45 -8.16 21.17
CA SER A 38 14.37 -8.31 19.72
C SER A 38 14.11 -9.75 19.37
N PHE A 39 13.39 -9.96 18.27
CA PHE A 39 12.98 -11.26 17.78
C PHE A 39 13.45 -11.44 16.34
N ASN A 40 13.72 -12.68 15.97
CA ASN A 40 14.11 -13.03 14.62
C ASN A 40 12.87 -13.35 13.78
N VAL A 41 12.78 -12.63 12.67
CA VAL A 41 11.82 -12.89 11.61
C VAL A 41 12.55 -13.56 10.46
N SER A 42 12.30 -14.83 10.25
CA SER A 42 12.81 -15.57 9.10
C SER A 42 11.82 -15.47 7.94
N ALA A 43 12.31 -15.43 6.71
CA ALA A 43 11.48 -15.40 5.52
C ALA A 43 12.04 -16.39 4.49
N SER A 44 11.17 -17.24 3.97
CA SER A 44 11.51 -18.24 2.96
C SER A 44 10.59 -18.12 1.76
N ALA A 45 11.19 -18.16 0.57
CA ALA A 45 10.46 -18.30 -0.69
C ALA A 45 10.36 -19.78 -1.06
N GLY A 46 9.18 -20.21 -1.52
CA GLY A 46 9.00 -21.48 -2.19
C GLY A 46 9.65 -21.48 -3.58
N ALA A 47 9.52 -22.59 -4.32
CA ALA A 47 10.02 -22.69 -5.68
C ALA A 47 9.36 -21.65 -6.61
N ASN A 48 10.10 -21.23 -7.64
CA ASN A 48 9.65 -20.30 -8.69
C ASN A 48 9.40 -18.86 -8.21
N GLY A 49 10.18 -18.41 -7.23
CA GLY A 49 10.24 -17.01 -6.82
C GLY A 49 11.32 -16.78 -5.75
N SER A 50 11.42 -15.54 -5.28
CA SER A 50 12.45 -15.09 -4.34
C SER A 50 11.92 -14.09 -3.32
N ILE A 51 12.65 -13.96 -2.20
CA ILE A 51 12.36 -13.01 -1.12
C ILE A 51 13.63 -12.26 -0.72
N SER A 52 13.53 -10.92 -0.57
CA SER A 52 14.68 -10.02 -0.43
C SER A 52 15.51 -10.20 0.86
N SER A 53 14.90 -10.68 1.94
CA SER A 53 15.61 -10.86 3.22
C SER A 53 15.23 -12.18 3.87
N ALA A 54 16.20 -13.10 3.96
CA ALA A 54 15.96 -14.43 4.53
C ALA A 54 15.79 -14.39 6.06
N THR A 55 16.43 -13.44 6.77
CA THR A 55 16.25 -13.28 8.22
C THR A 55 16.53 -11.83 8.62
N VAL A 56 15.67 -11.27 9.47
CA VAL A 56 15.78 -9.90 10.00
C VAL A 56 15.49 -9.93 11.50
N THR A 57 16.33 -9.27 12.30
CA THR A 57 16.07 -9.07 13.72
C THR A 57 15.28 -7.78 13.92
N VAL A 58 14.13 -7.87 14.57
CA VAL A 58 13.16 -6.78 14.72
C VAL A 58 12.90 -6.54 16.21
N PRO A 59 12.95 -5.28 16.70
CA PRO A 59 12.56 -4.98 18.08
C PRO A 59 11.10 -5.33 18.35
N GLN A 60 10.79 -5.74 19.58
CA GLN A 60 9.42 -6.04 19.99
C GLN A 60 8.47 -4.88 19.69
N GLY A 61 7.30 -5.19 19.14
CA GLY A 61 6.26 -4.23 18.79
C GLY A 61 6.45 -3.53 17.44
N GLN A 62 7.64 -3.64 16.83
CA GLN A 62 7.90 -3.10 15.51
C GLN A 62 7.43 -4.06 14.40
N THR A 63 7.35 -3.54 13.19
CA THR A 63 7.04 -4.29 11.97
C THR A 63 8.22 -4.26 11.02
N THR A 64 8.30 -5.25 10.14
CA THR A 64 9.28 -5.33 9.05
C THR A 64 8.60 -5.64 7.72
N LYS A 65 9.28 -5.35 6.62
CA LYS A 65 8.80 -5.52 5.25
C LYS A 65 9.73 -6.43 4.46
N PHE A 66 9.14 -7.28 3.63
CA PHE A 66 9.84 -8.16 2.71
C PHE A 66 9.33 -7.96 1.30
N THR A 67 10.24 -7.77 0.34
CA THR A 67 9.89 -7.78 -1.08
C THR A 67 9.84 -9.20 -1.59
N VAL A 68 8.74 -9.57 -2.25
CA VAL A 68 8.51 -10.88 -2.84
C VAL A 68 8.49 -10.74 -4.35
N THR A 69 9.38 -11.45 -5.03
CA THR A 69 9.53 -11.37 -6.48
C THR A 69 9.24 -12.76 -7.08
N PRO A 70 8.09 -12.96 -7.74
CA PRO A 70 7.81 -14.21 -8.46
C PRO A 70 8.67 -14.30 -9.74
N ASP A 71 9.00 -15.53 -10.14
CA ASP A 71 9.69 -15.79 -11.40
C ASP A 71 8.75 -15.58 -12.60
N ALA A 72 9.32 -15.47 -13.80
CA ALA A 72 8.55 -15.28 -15.03
C ALA A 72 7.52 -16.42 -15.24
N GLY A 73 6.26 -16.05 -15.45
CA GLY A 73 5.16 -17.01 -15.61
C GLY A 73 4.55 -17.50 -14.29
N TYR A 74 4.96 -16.93 -13.15
CA TYR A 74 4.40 -17.25 -11.83
C TYR A 74 3.79 -16.01 -11.16
N VAL A 75 2.88 -16.25 -10.23
CA VAL A 75 2.27 -15.27 -9.34
C VAL A 75 2.34 -15.77 -7.90
N VAL A 76 2.27 -14.83 -6.94
CA VAL A 76 2.16 -15.17 -5.53
C VAL A 76 0.82 -15.85 -5.29
N SER A 77 0.86 -17.10 -4.84
CA SER A 77 -0.32 -17.90 -4.51
C SER A 77 -0.80 -17.63 -3.08
N SER A 78 0.13 -17.64 -2.13
CA SER A 78 -0.16 -17.37 -0.72
C SER A 78 1.10 -16.94 0.03
N ILE A 79 0.94 -16.06 1.01
CA ILE A 79 1.99 -15.75 1.99
C ILE A 79 1.41 -15.93 3.38
N THR A 80 2.11 -16.67 4.22
CA THR A 80 1.68 -17.00 5.59
C THR A 80 2.79 -16.70 6.59
N GLY A 81 2.43 -16.26 7.80
CA GLY A 81 3.37 -16.06 8.91
C GLY A 81 3.34 -14.64 9.49
N CYS A 82 3.79 -14.47 10.73
CA CYS A 82 4.00 -13.14 11.35
C CYS A 82 2.79 -12.15 11.29
N ASN A 83 1.55 -12.64 11.16
CA ASN A 83 0.31 -11.87 11.09
C ASN A 83 0.37 -10.64 10.16
N GLY A 84 1.04 -10.76 9.02
CA GLY A 84 1.26 -9.67 8.07
C GLY A 84 0.25 -9.60 6.93
N THR A 85 0.37 -8.54 6.14
CA THR A 85 -0.43 -8.27 4.94
C THR A 85 0.45 -8.16 3.70
N PHE A 86 -0.06 -8.60 2.55
CA PHE A 86 0.63 -8.51 1.27
C PHE A 86 -0.03 -7.46 0.38
N SER A 87 0.77 -6.52 -0.15
CA SER A 87 0.31 -5.47 -1.06
C SER A 87 1.39 -5.14 -2.06
N GLU A 88 1.04 -5.02 -3.35
CA GLU A 88 1.93 -4.51 -4.41
C GLU A 88 3.35 -5.13 -4.39
N SER A 89 3.48 -6.45 -4.27
CA SER A 89 4.76 -7.20 -4.16
C SER A 89 5.53 -7.07 -2.83
N THR A 90 4.99 -6.37 -1.84
CA THR A 90 5.59 -6.22 -0.51
C THR A 90 4.74 -6.89 0.57
N TYR A 91 5.38 -7.76 1.35
CA TYR A 91 4.80 -8.34 2.55
C TYR A 91 5.19 -7.52 3.77
N THR A 92 4.21 -6.97 4.49
CA THR A 92 4.43 -6.23 5.74
C THR A 92 3.96 -7.08 6.90
N THR A 93 4.86 -7.43 7.81
CA THR A 93 4.54 -8.18 9.03
C THR A 93 3.68 -7.37 9.99
N GLY A 94 2.93 -8.06 10.86
CA GLY A 94 2.30 -7.44 12.03
C GLY A 94 3.35 -7.07 13.10
N ALA A 95 2.88 -6.50 14.21
CA ALA A 95 3.74 -6.19 15.34
C ALA A 95 4.40 -7.47 15.89
N ILE A 96 5.73 -7.50 15.91
CA ILE A 96 6.49 -8.69 16.30
C ILE A 96 6.56 -8.81 17.83
N SER A 97 6.05 -9.90 18.37
CA SER A 97 6.07 -10.20 19.81
C SER A 97 6.81 -11.50 20.16
N SER A 98 7.22 -12.27 19.16
CA SER A 98 7.93 -13.54 19.25
C SER A 98 8.62 -13.85 17.92
N ASP A 99 9.56 -14.79 17.93
CA ASP A 99 10.18 -15.29 16.70
C ASP A 99 9.12 -15.85 15.75
N CYS A 100 9.22 -15.50 14.48
CA CYS A 100 8.22 -15.91 13.49
C CYS A 100 8.85 -16.18 12.12
N SER A 101 8.16 -17.00 11.32
CA SER A 101 8.60 -17.37 9.97
C SER A 101 7.55 -16.98 8.93
N VAL A 102 7.96 -16.23 7.92
CA VAL A 102 7.17 -15.91 6.73
C VAL A 102 7.49 -16.90 5.63
N THR A 103 6.46 -17.51 5.03
CA THR A 103 6.61 -18.42 3.90
C THR A 103 5.79 -17.91 2.72
N ALA A 104 6.44 -17.69 1.59
CA ALA A 104 5.80 -17.31 0.33
C ALA A 104 5.70 -18.51 -0.61
N SER A 105 4.54 -18.72 -1.21
CA SER A 105 4.29 -19.79 -2.20
C SER A 105 3.85 -19.19 -3.53
N PHE A 106 4.26 -19.82 -4.63
CA PHE A 106 4.04 -19.34 -5.99
C PHE A 106 3.27 -20.37 -6.82
N ALA A 107 2.42 -19.89 -7.73
CA ALA A 107 1.66 -20.70 -8.67
C ALA A 107 1.82 -20.16 -10.10
N THR A 108 1.69 -21.03 -11.09
CA THR A 108 1.79 -20.65 -12.51
C THR A 108 0.66 -19.69 -12.89
N PHE A 109 1.02 -18.59 -13.55
CA PHE A 109 0.07 -17.65 -14.13
C PHE A 109 -0.28 -18.09 -15.55
N ILE A 110 -1.47 -18.68 -15.71
CA ILE A 110 -2.05 -18.94 -17.02
C ILE A 110 -3.01 -17.81 -17.38
N SER A 111 -2.55 -16.89 -18.23
CA SER A 111 -3.44 -15.96 -18.91
C SER A 111 -4.11 -16.72 -20.06
N THR A 112 -5.37 -17.10 -19.90
CA THR A 112 -6.17 -17.61 -21.02
C THR A 112 -6.41 -16.44 -21.97
N VAL A 113 -5.56 -16.30 -22.97
CA VAL A 113 -5.87 -15.49 -24.14
C VAL A 113 -7.01 -16.20 -24.85
N PHE A 114 -8.23 -15.69 -24.66
CA PHE A 114 -9.30 -15.95 -25.61
C PHE A 114 -8.85 -15.31 -26.92
N ASN A 115 -8.17 -16.10 -27.76
CA ASN A 115 -7.94 -15.71 -29.12
C ASN A 115 -9.32 -15.69 -29.78
N THR A 116 -9.96 -14.52 -29.75
CA THR A 116 -11.09 -14.21 -30.61
C THR A 116 -10.49 -14.10 -32.01
N THR A 117 -10.19 -15.25 -32.61
CA THR A 117 -10.35 -15.36 -34.05
C THR A 117 -11.78 -14.97 -34.29
N ALA A 118 -11.99 -13.76 -34.81
CA ALA A 118 -13.22 -13.46 -35.51
C ALA A 118 -13.36 -14.61 -36.52
N TYR A 119 -14.21 -15.58 -36.18
CA TYR A 119 -14.76 -16.43 -37.20
C TYR A 119 -15.54 -15.42 -38.03
N GLU A 120 -14.93 -14.95 -39.11
CA GLU A 120 -15.60 -14.17 -40.12
C GLU A 120 -16.72 -15.09 -40.59
N LEU A 121 -17.91 -14.90 -40.00
CA LEU A 121 -19.09 -15.60 -40.47
C LEU A 121 -19.15 -15.26 -41.97
N PRO A 122 -19.24 -16.25 -42.87
CA PRO A 122 -19.35 -16.01 -44.32
C PRO A 122 -20.62 -15.25 -44.74
N TYR A 123 -21.34 -14.64 -43.80
CA TYR A 123 -22.61 -13.97 -44.01
C TYR A 123 -22.54 -12.54 -43.47
N PRO A 124 -22.50 -11.53 -44.36
CA PRO A 124 -22.62 -10.14 -43.97
C PRO A 124 -24.08 -9.89 -43.60
N ASN A 125 -24.29 -9.43 -42.37
CA ASN A 125 -25.53 -8.89 -41.81
C ASN A 125 -26.65 -9.91 -41.55
N ASP A 126 -26.86 -10.28 -40.28
CA ASP A 126 -28.21 -10.59 -39.73
C ASP A 126 -28.18 -10.83 -38.20
N LEU A 127 -27.65 -9.89 -37.40
CA LEU A 127 -27.76 -10.00 -35.93
C LEU A 127 -27.93 -8.66 -35.18
N LEU A 128 -28.25 -7.59 -35.90
CA LEU A 128 -28.66 -6.30 -35.28
C LEU A 128 -30.11 -5.92 -35.59
N SER A 129 -30.88 -6.85 -36.17
CA SER A 129 -32.31 -6.72 -36.46
C SER A 129 -33.20 -7.48 -35.47
N SER A 130 -32.62 -8.27 -34.55
CA SER A 130 -33.36 -9.04 -33.54
C SER A 130 -33.21 -8.54 -32.09
N LEU A 131 -32.56 -7.39 -31.88
CA LEU A 131 -32.43 -6.76 -30.54
C LEU A 131 -33.38 -5.57 -30.32
N CYS A 132 -34.32 -5.34 -31.23
CA CYS A 132 -35.45 -4.47 -30.96
C CYS A 132 -36.59 -5.31 -30.36
N GLU A 133 -36.92 -4.99 -29.11
CA GLU A 133 -38.06 -5.45 -28.31
C GLU A 133 -37.90 -6.78 -27.57
N GLU A 134 -37.23 -6.71 -26.42
CA GLU A 134 -37.93 -7.10 -25.20
C GLU A 134 -38.00 -5.88 -24.29
N SER A 135 -38.88 -4.96 -24.68
CA SER A 135 -39.43 -3.94 -23.79
C SER A 135 -40.06 -4.66 -22.60
N VAL A 136 -39.31 -4.68 -21.50
CA VAL A 136 -39.73 -5.08 -20.16
C VAL A 136 -41.21 -4.70 -19.92
N PRO A 137 -42.15 -5.65 -19.83
CA PRO A 137 -43.42 -5.37 -19.19
C PRO A 137 -43.20 -5.46 -17.68
N ILE A 138 -43.04 -4.25 -17.11
CA ILE A 138 -43.37 -3.94 -15.72
C ILE A 138 -44.63 -4.70 -15.24
N PHE A 139 -44.51 -5.25 -14.03
CA PHE A 139 -45.56 -5.69 -13.12
C PHE A 139 -46.93 -4.99 -13.34
N THR A 140 -47.94 -5.75 -13.79
CA THR A 140 -49.39 -5.63 -13.51
C THR A 140 -50.04 -6.78 -14.31
N SER A 141 -50.95 -7.62 -13.85
CA SER A 141 -51.77 -7.69 -12.65
C SER A 141 -52.21 -9.15 -12.50
N ILE A 142 -52.15 -9.66 -11.27
CA ILE A 142 -53.22 -10.39 -10.59
C ILE A 142 -54.53 -10.62 -11.38
N LEU A 143 -54.92 -11.89 -11.45
CA LEU A 143 -56.26 -12.42 -11.17
C LEU A 143 -57.46 -11.77 -11.91
N SER A 144 -57.95 -12.42 -12.98
CA SER A 144 -59.28 -13.05 -13.04
C SER A 144 -59.70 -13.35 -14.48
#